data_AF-A0A453P336-F1
#
_entry.id   AF-A0A453P336-F1
#
_cell.length_a   1.000
_cell.length_b   1.000
_cell.length_c   1.000
_cell.angle_alpha   90.00
_cell.angle_beta   90.00
_cell.angle_gamma   90.00
#
_symmetry.space_group_name_H-M   'P 1'
#
loop_
_entity.id
_entity.type
_entity.pdbx_description
1 polymer ?
#
loop_
_entity_poly.entity_id
_entity_poly.type
_entity_poly.pdbx_seq_one_letter_code
_entity_poly.pdbx_strand_id
1 'polypeptide(L)' 'IFGPAIALAIGAKFIPLRKPKKLPGEVISETYVLEYGTDCLEMHVGAIEPRERVLIVDDLVATGGTLCAAINLMGTCWS' A
#
# COMPACT_ATOMS: atom_id res chain seq x y z
N ILE A 1 6.45 -10.81 2.15
CA ILE A 1 6.06 -12.18 2.58
C ILE A 1 5.35 -12.17 3.93
N PHE A 2 5.74 -11.30 4.88
CA PHE A 2 5.19 -11.29 6.24
C PHE A 2 3.73 -10.81 6.35
N GLY A 3 3.30 -9.87 5.50
CA GLY A 3 1.99 -9.23 5.55
C GLY A 3 0.79 -10.21 5.66
N PRO A 4 0.62 -11.18 4.75
CA PRO A 4 -0.50 -12.14 4.81
C PRO A 4 -0.54 -12.96 6.09
N ALA A 5 0.62 -13.40 6.59
CA ALA A 5 0.71 -14.20 7.81
C ALA A 5 0.31 -13.38 9.05
N ILE A 6 0.75 -12.12 9.13
CA ILE A 6 0.37 -11.20 10.21
C ILE A 6 -1.13 -10.90 10.16
N ALA A 7 -1.67 -10.58 8.98
CA ALA A 7 -3.08 -10.29 8.80
C ALA A 7 -3.95 -11.47 9.25
N LEU A 8 -3.57 -12.70 8.87
CA LEU A 8 -4.24 -13.91 9.31
C LEU A 8 -4.19 -14.08 10.84
N ALA A 9 -3.03 -13.87 11.46
CA ALA A 9 -2.85 -14.05 12.90
C ALA A 9 -3.67 -13.05 13.75
N ILE A 10 -3.94 -11.85 13.24
CA ILE A 10 -4.72 -10.82 13.95
C ILE A 10 -6.18 -10.72 13.47
N GLY A 11 -6.61 -11.57 12.53
CA GLY A 11 -7.96 -11.55 11.97
C GLY A 11 -8.27 -10.28 11.15
N ALA A 12 -7.26 -9.70 10.50
CA ALA A 12 -7.42 -8.50 9.66
C ALA A 12 -7.53 -8.84 8.17
N LYS A 13 -8.13 -7.92 7.41
CA LYS A 13 -8.07 -7.92 5.94
C LYS A 13 -6.60 -7.77 5.50
N PHE A 14 -6.19 -8.51 4.47
CA PHE A 14 -4.89 -8.32 3.83
C PHE A 14 -5.06 -7.57 2.51
N ILE A 15 -4.37 -6.43 2.38
CA ILE A 15 -4.43 -5.57 1.20
C ILE A 15 -3.00 -5.45 0.63
N PRO A 16 -2.74 -6.00 -0.57
CA PRO A 16 -1.43 -5.89 -1.19
C PRO A 16 -1.25 -4.54 -1.89
N LEU A 17 -0.16 -3.84 -1.59
CA LEU A 17 0.38 -2.76 -2.42
C LEU A 17 1.37 -3.36 -3.43
N ARG A 18 1.23 -3.02 -4.71
CA ARG A 18 2.04 -3.63 -5.77
C ARG A 18 2.55 -2.58 -6.75
N LYS A 19 3.62 -2.92 -7.47
CA LYS A 19 4.07 -2.13 -8.63
C LYS A 19 3.01 -2.11 -9.74
N PRO A 20 3.08 -1.15 -10.66
CA PRO A 20 2.06 -0.99 -11.69
C PRO A 20 1.76 -2.24 -12.50
N LYS A 21 0.47 -2.41 -12.84
CA LYS A 21 -0.04 -3.50 -13.70
C LYS A 21 0.09 -4.90 -13.09
N LYS A 22 0.21 -5.00 -11.76
CA LYS A 22 0.27 -6.28 -11.04
C LYS A 22 -1.02 -6.64 -10.32
N LEU A 23 -1.92 -5.67 -10.11
CA LEU A 23 -3.26 -5.90 -9.58
C LEU A 23 -4.26 -5.96 -10.73
N PRO A 24 -5.25 -6.87 -10.67
CA PRO A 24 -6.37 -6.85 -11.62
C PRO A 24 -7.31 -5.68 -11.33
N GLY A 25 -8.27 -5.40 -12.22
CA GLY A 25 -9.35 -4.46 -11.95
C GLY A 25 -8.91 -2.99 -11.76
N GLU A 26 -9.74 -2.21 -11.07
CA GLU A 26 -9.52 -0.78 -10.84
C GLU A 26 -8.57 -0.53 -9.66
N VAL A 27 -7.66 0.41 -9.83
CA VAL A 27 -6.61 0.75 -8.85
C VAL A 27 -6.43 2.26 -8.76
N ILE A 28 -6.04 2.72 -7.58
CA ILE A 28 -5.39 4.03 -7.36
C ILE A 28 -3.87 3.84 -7.31
N SER A 29 -3.14 4.86 -7.69
CA SER A 29 -1.68 4.81 -7.84
C SER A 29 -1.00 6.03 -7.23
N GLU A 30 0.16 5.82 -6.62
CA GLU A 30 0.98 6.89 -6.05
C GLU A 30 2.44 6.76 -6.50
N THR A 31 2.96 7.83 -7.09
CA THR A 31 4.34 7.90 -7.57
C THR A 31 5.24 8.50 -6.50
N TYR A 32 6.43 7.93 -6.31
CA TYR A 32 7.42 8.41 -5.36
C TYR A 32 8.82 8.45 -5.96
N VAL A 33 9.67 9.26 -5.35
CA VAL A 33 11.03 9.55 -5.84
C VAL A 33 12.03 8.55 -5.27
N LEU A 34 12.94 8.09 -6.12
CA LEU A 34 14.12 7.30 -5.77
C LEU A 34 15.37 8.18 -5.89
N GLU A 35 16.53 7.67 -5.48
CA GLU A 35 17.81 8.36 -5.73
C GLU A 35 18.04 8.61 -7.23
N TYR A 36 17.62 7.67 -8.06
CA TYR A 36 17.67 7.77 -9.52
C TYR A 36 16.31 7.45 -10.12
N GLY A 37 15.47 8.47 -10.26
CA GLY A 37 14.17 8.39 -10.95
C GLY A 37 12.98 8.28 -10.01
N THR A 38 11.92 7.63 -10.49
CA THR A 38 10.66 7.47 -9.77
C THR A 38 10.15 6.05 -9.88
N ASP A 39 9.43 5.59 -8.87
CA ASP A 39 8.67 4.35 -8.91
C ASP A 39 7.22 4.63 -8.48
N CYS A 40 6.34 3.64 -8.60
CA CYS A 40 4.92 3.79 -8.32
C CYS A 40 4.36 2.59 -7.55
N LEU A 41 3.39 2.85 -6.68
CA LEU A 41 2.63 1.84 -5.96
C LEU A 41 1.15 1.93 -6.33
N GLU A 42 0.51 0.78 -6.50
CA GLU A 42 -0.93 0.63 -6.78
C GLU A 42 -1.64 -0.10 -5.63
N MET A 43 -2.89 0.30 -5.39
CA MET A 43 -3.84 -0.33 -4.47
C MET A 43 -5.22 -0.39 -5.13
N HIS A 44 -6.01 -1.42 -4.85
CA HIS A 44 -7.41 -1.48 -5.32
C HIS A 44 -8.24 -0.30 -4.77
N VAL A 45 -9.11 0.24 -5.62
CA VAL A 45 -10.12 1.23 -5.19
C VAL A 45 -11.04 0.60 -4.14
N GLY A 46 -11.31 1.34 -3.07
CA GLY A 46 -12.19 0.87 -1.99
C GLY A 46 -11.62 -0.30 -1.18
N ALA A 47 -10.31 -0.58 -1.27
CA ALA A 47 -9.69 -1.62 -0.45
C ALA A 47 -9.82 -1.35 1.05
N ILE A 48 -10.01 -0.08 1.44
CA ILE A 48 -10.09 0.39 2.82
C ILE A 48 -11.35 1.21 2.97
N GLU A 49 -12.09 0.95 4.04
CA GLU A 49 -13.29 1.68 4.40
C GLU A 49 -12.98 2.80 5.40
N PRO A 50 -13.76 3.89 5.41
CA PRO A 50 -13.61 4.94 6.41
C PRO A 50 -13.63 4.36 7.84
N ARG A 51 -12.74 4.87 8.69
CA ARG A 51 -12.58 4.48 10.11
C ARG A 51 -11.92 3.12 10.34
N GLU A 52 -11.50 2.41 9.29
CA GLU A 52 -10.63 1.25 9.45
C GLU A 52 -9.23 1.69 9.93
N ARG A 53 -8.66 0.90 10.86
CA ARG A 53 -7.28 1.08 11.31
C ARG A 53 -6.38 0.22 10.44
N VAL A 54 -5.36 0.83 9.85
CA VAL A 54 -4.45 0.17 8.91
C VAL A 54 -3.09 -0.02 9.57
N LEU A 55 -2.53 -1.23 9.42
CA LEU A 55 -1.15 -1.54 9.75
C LEU A 55 -0.37 -1.75 8.45
N ILE A 56 0.60 -0.89 8.16
CA ILE A 56 1.50 -1.05 7.02
C ILE A 56 2.69 -1.88 7.47
N VAL A 57 3.01 -2.92 6.70
CA VAL A 57 4.13 -3.83 6.97
C VAL A 57 5.08 -3.80 5.77
N ASP A 58 6.32 -3.42 6.03
CA ASP A 58 7.43 -3.44 5.09
C ASP A 58 8.58 -4.26 5.70
N ASP A 59 9.31 -5.02 4.89
CA ASP A 59 10.38 -5.89 5.40
C ASP A 59 11.67 -5.11 5.70
N LEU A 60 11.95 -4.06 4.92
CA LEU A 60 13.07 -3.15 5.16
C LEU A 60 12.70 -1.72 4.76
N VAL A 61 12.66 -0.82 5.75
CA VAL A 61 12.52 0.61 5.49
C VAL A 61 13.90 1.20 5.19
N ALA A 62 14.08 1.71 3.96
CA ALA A 62 15.29 2.41 3.54
C ALA A 62 15.13 3.94 3.64
N THR A 63 14.76 4.60 2.53
CA THR A 63 14.55 6.06 2.48
C THR A 63 13.16 6.49 2.96
N GLY A 64 12.26 5.53 3.19
CA GLY A 64 10.88 5.79 3.55
C GLY A 64 9.96 6.18 2.38
N GLY A 65 10.48 6.35 1.15
CA GLY A 65 9.67 6.78 0.00
C GLY A 65 8.50 5.84 -0.29
N THR A 66 8.73 4.53 -0.23
CA THR A 66 7.69 3.49 -0.40
C THR A 66 6.62 3.56 0.71
N LEU A 67 7.03 3.82 1.95
CA LEU A 67 6.10 3.95 3.09
C LEU A 67 5.27 5.23 2.98
N CYS A 68 5.87 6.36 2.59
CA CYS A 68 5.14 7.60 2.34
C CYS A 68 4.11 7.43 1.22
N ALA A 69 4.49 6.78 0.12
CA ALA A 69 3.54 6.48 -0.97
C ALA A 69 2.38 5.59 -0.49
N ALA A 70 2.68 4.58 0.33
CA ALA A 70 1.67 3.74 0.95
C ALA A 70 0.70 4.55 1.81
N ILE A 71 1.18 5.48 2.64
CA ILE A 71 0.36 6.35 3.49
C ILE A 71 -0.53 7.29 2.64
N ASN A 72 0.02 7.88 1.58
CA ASN A 72 -0.74 8.76 0.68
C ASN A 72 -1.90 8.01 0.02
N LEU A 73 -1.69 6.77 -0.42
CA LEU A 73 -2.76 5.92 -0.95
C LEU A 73 -3.90 5.69 0.04
N MET A 74 -3.60 5.61 1.35
CA MET A 74 -4.63 5.52 2.40
C MET A 74 -5.47 6.78 2.48
N GLY A 75 -4.84 7.96 2.38
CA GLY A 75 -5.52 9.25 2.41
C GLY A 75 -6.47 9.42 1.22
N THR A 76 -6.08 8.93 0.04
CA THR A 76 -6.93 8.98 -1.16
C THR A 76 -8.18 8.11 -1.04
N CYS A 77 -8.16 7.02 -0.27
CA CYS A 77 -9.36 6.21 0.01
C CYS A 77 -10.41 6.94 0.87
N TRP A 78 -10.08 8.09 1.47
CA TRP A 78 -10.99 8.85 2.31
C TRP A 78 -11.57 10.09 1.62
N SER A 79 -11.13 10.37 0.38
CA SER A 79 -11.50 11.57 -0.38
C SER A 79 -12.81 11.40 -1.15
#